data_AF-A0A392TJA1-F1
#
_entry.id   AF-A0A392TJA1-F1
#
_cell.length_a   1.000
_cell.length_b   1.000
_cell.length_c   1.000
_cell.angle_alpha   90.00
_cell.angle_beta   90.00
_cell.angle_gamma   90.00
#
_symmetry.space_group_name_H-M   'P 1'
#
loop_
_entity.id
_entity.type
_entity.pdbx_description
1 polymer ?
#
loop_
_entity_poly.entity_id
_entity_poly.type
_entity_poly.pdbx_seq_one_letter_code
_entity_poly.pdbx_strand_id
1 'polypeptide(L)'
;MISGTSMSAPHIAGIAALIKQKHPHWSPAAIKSALMTTSTTLDRAGNPLLAQQTSETEAIKFVKATPFDYGSGHVDPTAALDP
;
A
#
# COMPACT_ATOMS: atom_id res chain seq x y z
N MET A 1 -21.43 -0.68 -4.39
CA MET A 1 -19.98 -0.84 -4.11
C MET A 1 -19.53 0.40 -3.34
N ILE A 2 -18.80 0.25 -2.23
CA ILE A 2 -18.35 1.39 -1.41
C ILE A 2 -16.83 1.56 -1.64
N SER A 3 -16.37 2.79 -1.78
CA SER A 3 -14.97 3.14 -2.00
C SER A 3 -14.48 4.10 -0.92
N GLY A 4 -13.20 4.02 -0.58
CA GLY A 4 -12.57 4.91 0.38
C GLY A 4 -11.38 4.28 1.09
N THR A 5 -10.60 5.11 1.78
CA THR A 5 -9.50 4.65 2.66
C THR A 5 -10.00 3.74 3.78
N SER A 6 -11.27 3.87 4.17
CA SER A 6 -11.99 2.97 5.06
C SER A 6 -12.03 1.52 4.56
N MET A 7 -11.89 1.28 3.25
CA MET A 7 -11.76 -0.07 2.68
C MET A 7 -10.30 -0.52 2.64
N SER A 8 -9.34 0.38 2.41
CA SER A 8 -7.90 0.03 2.41
C SER A 8 -7.38 -0.32 3.82
N ALA A 9 -7.86 0.37 4.85
CA ALA A 9 -7.44 0.14 6.24
C ALA A 9 -7.64 -1.33 6.71
N PRO A 10 -8.83 -1.95 6.58
CA PRO A 10 -9.01 -3.35 6.98
C PRO A 10 -8.17 -4.34 6.17
N HIS A 11 -7.81 -4.04 4.91
CA HIS A 11 -6.88 -4.89 4.15
C HIS A 11 -5.49 -4.90 4.78
N ILE A 12 -4.93 -3.73 5.12
CA ILE A 12 -3.61 -3.64 5.77
C ILE A 12 -3.65 -4.27 7.16
N ALA A 13 -4.74 -4.09 7.92
CA ALA A 13 -4.91 -4.73 9.22
C ALA A 13 -4.93 -6.27 9.12
N GLY A 14 -5.65 -6.82 8.13
CA GLY A 14 -5.67 -8.25 7.87
C GLY A 14 -4.30 -8.82 7.50
N ILE A 15 -3.56 -8.15 6.62
CA ILE A 15 -2.20 -8.57 6.24
C ILE A 15 -1.26 -8.50 7.45
N ALA A 16 -1.32 -7.42 8.25
CA ALA A 16 -0.52 -7.28 9.46
C ALA A 16 -0.81 -8.40 10.48
N ALA A 17 -2.08 -8.82 10.60
CA ALA A 17 -2.46 -9.95 11.46
C ALA A 17 -1.85 -11.28 10.97
N LEU A 18 -1.85 -11.53 9.65
CA LEU A 18 -1.21 -12.72 9.07
C LEU A 18 0.31 -12.71 9.26
N ILE A 19 0.96 -11.55 9.10
CA ILE A 19 2.39 -11.40 9.38
C ILE A 19 2.67 -11.68 10.86
N LYS A 20 1.85 -11.14 11.78
CA LYS A 20 1.98 -11.42 13.23
C LYS A 20 1.78 -12.90 13.55
N GLN A 21 0.88 -13.58 12.85
CA GLN A 21 0.67 -15.02 13.00
C GLN A 21 1.90 -15.81 12.57
N LYS A 22 2.52 -15.47 11.44
CA LYS A 22 3.77 -16.10 10.95
C LYS A 22 4.98 -15.76 11.83
N HIS A 23 5.04 -14.53 12.33
CA HIS A 23 6.15 -13.99 13.14
C HIS A 23 5.64 -13.51 14.52
N PRO A 24 5.29 -14.41 15.46
CA PRO A 24 4.66 -14.05 16.74
C PRO A 24 5.49 -13.10 17.61
N HIS A 25 6.82 -13.11 17.45
CA HIS A 25 7.73 -12.28 18.25
C HIS A 25 8.00 -10.90 17.66
N TRP A 26 7.58 -10.62 16.42
CA TRP A 26 7.79 -9.32 15.81
C TRP A 26 7.01 -8.22 16.53
N SER A 27 7.67 -7.09 16.73
CA SER A 27 7.04 -5.88 17.27
C SER A 27 6.11 -5.25 16.22
N PRO A 28 5.15 -4.39 16.63
CA PRO A 28 4.34 -3.63 15.68
C PRO A 28 5.19 -2.81 14.69
N ALA A 29 6.34 -2.30 15.14
CA ALA A 29 7.28 -1.56 14.30
C ALA A 29 7.94 -2.47 13.25
N ALA A 30 8.31 -3.71 13.61
CA ALA A 30 8.87 -4.68 12.66
C ALA A 30 7.85 -5.06 11.57
N ILE A 31 6.59 -5.28 11.94
CA ILE A 31 5.51 -5.56 10.98
C ILE A 31 5.29 -4.38 10.03
N LYS A 32 5.23 -3.16 10.58
CA LYS A 32 5.13 -1.95 9.76
C LYS A 32 6.33 -1.82 8.81
N SER A 33 7.54 -2.09 9.31
CA SER A 33 8.76 -2.04 8.50
C SER A 33 8.67 -3.01 7.33
N ALA A 34 8.35 -4.28 7.59
CA ALA A 34 8.20 -5.31 6.56
C ALA A 34 7.23 -4.87 5.47
N LEU A 35 6.03 -4.41 5.85
CA LEU A 35 5.02 -3.92 4.90
C LEU A 35 5.52 -2.75 4.06
N MET A 36 6.22 -1.79 4.66
CA MET A 36 6.72 -0.60 3.96
C MET A 36 7.88 -0.93 3.02
N THR A 37 8.87 -1.70 3.47
CA THR A 37 10.11 -1.94 2.69
C THR A 37 9.91 -2.92 1.54
N THR A 38 8.88 -3.77 1.60
CA THR A 38 8.56 -4.70 0.51
C THR A 38 7.45 -4.20 -0.40
N SER A 39 6.90 -3.00 -0.16
CA SER A 39 5.89 -2.41 -1.04
C SER A 39 6.47 -2.04 -2.41
N THR A 40 5.63 -2.09 -3.44
CA THR A 40 6.02 -1.72 -4.81
C THR A 40 5.49 -0.35 -5.21
N THR A 41 6.31 0.43 -5.91
CA THR A 41 5.89 1.69 -6.53
C THR A 41 5.56 1.52 -8.02
N LEU A 42 5.44 0.27 -8.48
CA LEU A 42 5.16 -0.08 -9.87
C LEU A 42 3.81 -0.79 -9.99
N ASP A 43 3.13 -0.55 -11.11
CA ASP A 43 1.94 -1.30 -11.51
C ASP A 43 2.32 -2.68 -12.10
N ARG A 44 1.31 -3.45 -12.51
CA ARG A 44 1.51 -4.78 -13.11
C ARG A 44 2.29 -4.78 -14.42
N ALA A 45 2.33 -3.66 -15.14
CA ALA A 45 3.07 -3.50 -16.38
C ALA A 45 4.49 -2.95 -16.14
N GLY A 46 4.89 -2.71 -14.89
CA GLY A 46 6.19 -2.16 -14.53
C GLY A 46 6.26 -0.63 -14.64
N ASN A 47 5.14 0.06 -14.84
CA ASN A 47 5.11 1.52 -14.88
C ASN A 47 4.97 2.09 -13.46
N PRO A 48 5.42 3.33 -13.20
CA PRO A 48 5.17 3.99 -11.92
C PRO A 48 3.67 4.09 -11.60
N LEU A 49 3.31 3.92 -10.32
CA LEU A 49 1.94 4.15 -9.86
C LEU A 49 1.48 5.56 -10.23
N LEU A 50 0.19 5.69 -10.55
CA LEU A 50 -0.44 6.95 -10.91
C LEU A 50 -1.41 7.39 -9.81
N ALA A 51 -1.37 8.68 -9.49
CA ALA A 51 -2.33 9.34 -8.61
C ALA A 51 -3.45 9.94 -9.45
N GLN A 52 -4.68 9.72 -9.01
CA GLN A 52 -5.84 10.39 -9.59
C GLN A 52 -5.97 11.77 -8.98
N GLN A 53 -5.81 12.81 -9.80
CA GLN A 53 -6.04 14.19 -9.41
C GLN A 53 -7.34 14.70 -10.04
N THR A 54 -8.20 15.26 -9.20
CA THR A 54 -9.35 16.06 -9.63
C THR A 54 -8.90 17.50 -9.76
N SER A 55 -9.04 18.08 -10.97
CA SER A 55 -8.92 19.52 -11.17
C SER A 55 -10.25 20.22 -10.86
N GLU A 56 -10.21 21.52 -10.54
CA GLU A 56 -11.38 22.40 -10.43
C GLU A 56 -12.29 22.36 -11.67
N THR A 57 -11.78 21.89 -12.82
CA THR A 57 -12.50 21.73 -14.08
C THR A 57 -13.11 20.33 -14.30
N GLU A 58 -13.25 19.51 -13.25
CA GLU A 58 -13.82 18.14 -13.24
C GLU A 58 -13.13 17.09 -14.13
N ALA A 59 -12.08 17.46 -14.89
CA ALA A 59 -11.31 16.48 -15.63
C ALA A 59 -10.48 15.61 -14.68
N ILE A 60 -10.73 14.30 -14.73
CA ILE A 60 -9.88 13.30 -14.06
C ILE A 60 -8.54 13.24 -14.78
N LYS A 61 -7.46 13.57 -14.08
CA LYS A 61 -6.10 13.44 -14.58
C LYS A 61 -5.34 12.38 -13.81
N PHE A 62 -4.67 11.49 -14.52
CA PHE A 62 -3.70 10.58 -13.93
C PHE A 62 -2.30 11.18 -14.07
N VAL A 63 -1.64 11.39 -12.94
CA VAL A 63 -0.26 11.89 -12.87
C VAL A 63 0.61 10.87 -12.15
N LYS A 64 1.93 10.92 -12.35
CA LYS A 64 2.84 10.06 -11.59
C LYS A 64 2.64 10.31 -10.10
N ALA A 65 2.33 9.25 -9.36
CA ALA A 65 2.14 9.32 -7.92
C ALA A 65 3.48 9.56 -7.22
N THR A 66 3.39 10.24 -6.08
CA THR A 66 4.49 10.56 -5.19
C THR A 66 4.34 9.80 -3.88
N PRO A 67 5.37 9.77 -3.03
CA PRO A 67 5.25 9.24 -1.67
C PRO A 67 4.16 9.94 -0.82
N PHE A 68 3.73 11.16 -1.17
CA PHE A 68 2.61 11.82 -0.50
C PHE A 68 1.25 11.21 -0.87
N ASP A 69 1.16 10.49 -2.00
CA ASP A 69 -0.06 9.83 -2.47
C ASP A 69 -0.18 8.40 -1.91
N TYR A 70 0.92 7.64 -1.86
CA TYR A 70 0.91 6.21 -1.52
C TYR A 70 1.82 5.79 -0.35
N GLY A 71 2.59 6.70 0.25
CA GLY A 71 3.61 6.36 1.23
C GLY A 71 4.75 5.54 0.61
N SER A 72 4.91 4.28 1.02
CA SER A 72 5.98 3.39 0.53
C SER A 72 5.60 2.61 -0.73
N GLY A 73 4.31 2.55 -1.10
CA GLY A 73 3.85 1.90 -2.32
C GLY A 73 2.61 1.05 -2.09
N HIS A 74 2.27 0.25 -3.10
CA HIS A 74 1.26 -0.80 -2.97
C HIS A 74 1.83 -1.98 -2.19
N VAL A 75 1.05 -2.51 -1.24
CA VAL A 75 1.48 -3.62 -0.39
C VAL A 75 1.75 -4.88 -1.21
N ASP A 76 2.85 -5.56 -0.92
CA ASP A 76 3.11 -6.93 -1.35
C ASP A 76 3.05 -7.86 -0.13
N PRO A 77 1.92 -8.56 0.10
CA PRO A 77 1.77 -9.44 1.26
C PRO A 77 2.76 -10.61 1.25
N THR A 78 3.12 -11.10 0.07
CA THR A 78 4.00 -12.27 -0.05
C THR A 78 5.44 -11.93 0.28
N ALA A 79 5.94 -10.80 -0.25
CA ALA A 79 7.26 -10.29 0.09
C ALA A 79 7.34 -9.87 1.57
N ALA A 80 6.28 -9.26 2.13
CA ALA A 80 6.28 -8.82 3.53
C ALA A 80 6.36 -9.97 4.56
N LEU A 81 6.09 -11.21 4.16
CA LEU A 81 6.23 -12.39 5.01
C LEU A 81 7.68 -12.82 5.21
N ASP A 82 8.60 -12.37 4.35
CA ASP A 82 10.05 -12.60 4.42
C ASP A 82 10.80 -11.38 3.82
N PRO A 83 10.79 -10.25 4.56
CA PRO A 83 11.16 -8.93 4.07
C PRO A 83 12.66 -8.67 3.95
#